data_AF-F2LK46-F1
#
_entry.id   AF-F2LK46-F1
#
_cell.length_a   1.000
_cell.length_b   1.000
_cell.length_c   1.000
_cell.angle_alpha   90.00
_cell.angle_beta   90.00
_cell.angle_gamma   90.00
#
_symmetry.space_group_name_H-M   'P 1'
#
loop_
_entity.id
_entity.type
_entity.pdbx_description
1 polymer ?
#
loop_
_entity_poly.entity_id
_entity_poly.type
_entity_poly.pdbx_seq_one_letter_code
_entity_poly.pdbx_strand_id
1 'polypeptide(L)'
;MKRLAVSLGGLLFGLLVTWAFFYAFSRLHWHGGSGHVATGCSELGKCPIPWWSVPLVIGYLCGPAIAFCLLNAVAWRRWSARKWVGGGAVILVFTAVLYVTDSLMKQST
;
A
#
# COMPACT_ATOMS: atom_id res chain seq x y z
N MET A 1 -17.29 13.38 17.01
CA MET A 1 -18.08 12.89 15.86
C MET A 1 -17.47 13.26 14.51
N LYS A 2 -17.53 14.52 14.04
CA LYS A 2 -17.12 14.92 12.67
C LYS A 2 -15.64 14.61 12.32
N ARG A 3 -14.73 14.72 13.29
CA ARG A 3 -13.29 14.45 13.11
C ARG A 3 -12.98 12.98 12.83
N LEU A 4 -13.70 12.08 13.49
CA LEU A 4 -13.52 10.64 13.31
C LEU A 4 -14.03 10.20 11.95
N ALA A 5 -15.20 10.70 11.51
CA ALA A 5 -15.77 10.36 10.20
C ALA A 5 -14.84 10.71 9.03
N VAL A 6 -14.15 11.85 9.09
CA VAL A 6 -13.23 12.28 8.03
C VAL A 6 -11.94 11.46 8.04
N SER A 7 -11.42 11.18 9.24
CA SER A 7 -10.26 10.29 9.40
C SER A 7 -10.56 8.88 8.92
N LEU A 8 -11.76 8.37 9.24
CA LEU A 8 -12.26 7.08 8.79
C LEU A 8 -12.42 7.07 7.26
N GLY A 9 -12.91 8.17 6.67
CA GLY A 9 -12.99 8.35 5.22
C GLY A 9 -11.62 8.27 4.55
N GLY A 10 -10.60 8.94 5.11
CA GLY A 10 -9.23 8.84 4.64
C GLY A 10 -8.64 7.43 4.75
N LEU A 11 -8.95 6.73 5.84
CA LEU A 11 -8.53 5.34 6.03
C LEU A 11 -9.20 4.39 5.05
N LEU A 12 -10.53 4.48 4.88
CA LEU A 12 -11.29 3.70 3.92
C LEU A 12 -10.83 3.96 2.48
N PHE A 13 -10.57 5.23 2.14
CA PHE A 13 -10.03 5.59 0.83
C PHE A 13 -8.65 4.99 0.60
N GLY A 14 -7.73 5.11 1.58
CA GLY A 14 -6.41 4.49 1.46
C GLY A 14 -6.47 2.96 1.36
N LEU A 15 -7.40 2.32 2.06
CA LEU A 15 -7.63 0.88 1.98
C LEU A 15 -8.17 0.47 0.60
N LEU A 16 -9.10 1.25 0.04
CA LEU A 16 -9.62 1.07 -1.32
C LEU A 16 -8.53 1.24 -2.38
N VAL A 17 -7.64 2.22 -2.21
CA VAL A 17 -6.50 2.44 -3.11
C VAL A 17 -5.56 1.25 -3.07
N THR A 18 -5.14 0.80 -1.88
CA THR A 18 -4.32 -0.41 -1.73
C THR A 18 -4.98 -1.62 -2.38
N TRP A 19 -6.28 -1.84 -2.11
CA TRP A 19 -7.04 -2.93 -2.71
C TRP A 19 -7.09 -2.84 -4.24
N ALA A 20 -7.36 -1.66 -4.80
CA ALA A 20 -7.44 -1.45 -6.24
C ALA A 20 -6.11 -1.73 -6.94
N PHE A 21 -4.98 -1.29 -6.34
CA PHE A 21 -3.65 -1.62 -6.85
C PHE A 21 -3.40 -3.13 -6.80
N PHE A 22 -3.62 -3.77 -5.65
CA PHE A 22 -3.44 -5.23 -5.52
C PHE A 22 -4.31 -6.00 -6.53
N TYR A 23 -5.55 -5.57 -6.71
CA TYR A 23 -6.48 -6.16 -7.67
C TYR A 23 -5.98 -5.99 -9.10
N ALA A 24 -5.61 -4.77 -9.51
CA ALA A 24 -5.06 -4.50 -10.84
C ALA A 24 -3.80 -5.34 -11.12
N PHE A 25 -2.87 -5.40 -10.16
CA PHE A 25 -1.65 -6.23 -10.29
C PHE A 25 -1.97 -7.73 -10.34
N SER A 26 -2.92 -8.22 -9.53
CA SER A 26 -3.33 -9.64 -9.58
C SER A 26 -3.94 -10.03 -10.94
N ARG A 27 -4.63 -9.10 -11.60
CA ARG A 27 -5.21 -9.30 -12.94
C ARG A 27 -4.14 -9.22 -14.04
N LEU A 28 -3.14 -8.34 -13.88
CA LEU A 28 -1.98 -8.25 -14.78
C LEU A 28 -1.09 -9.50 -14.68
N HIS A 29 -0.92 -10.06 -13.48
CA HIS A 29 -0.16 -11.29 -13.25
C HIS A 29 -0.77 -12.52 -13.95
N TRP A 30 -2.07 -12.48 -14.29
CA TRP A 30 -2.71 -13.56 -15.05
C TRP A 30 -2.36 -13.52 -16.55
N HIS A 31 -1.91 -12.38 -17.09
CA HIS A 31 -1.60 -12.22 -18.53
C HIS A 31 -0.10 -12.29 -18.85
N GLY A 32 0.79 -12.12 -17.87
CA GLY A 32 2.24 -12.34 -18.02
C GLY A 32 2.61 -13.69 -17.43
N GLY A 33 2.70 -14.72 -18.25
CA GLY A 33 2.91 -16.09 -17.79
C GLY A 33 4.22 -16.35 -17.03
N SER A 34 4.22 -17.56 -16.47
CA SER A 34 5.32 -18.38 -15.96
C SER A 34 5.56 -18.34 -14.45
N GLY A 35 5.39 -19.54 -13.87
CA GLY A 35 5.66 -19.83 -12.49
C GLY A 35 7.14 -19.63 -12.19
N HIS A 36 7.44 -18.58 -11.43
CA HIS A 36 8.63 -18.57 -10.61
C HIS A 36 8.36 -19.50 -9.42
N VAL A 37 8.80 -20.76 -9.57
CA VAL A 37 9.08 -21.63 -8.43
C VAL A 37 10.03 -20.83 -7.55
N ALA A 38 9.55 -20.40 -6.39
CA ALA A 38 10.39 -19.77 -5.40
C ALA A 38 11.54 -20.73 -5.10
N THR A 39 12.74 -20.39 -5.57
CA THR A 39 13.99 -21.10 -5.28
C THR A 39 14.43 -20.92 -3.82
N GLY A 40 13.56 -20.35 -2.98
CA GLY A 40 13.65 -20.34 -1.53
C GLY A 40 12.53 -21.17 -0.92
N CYS A 41 12.92 -22.23 -0.19
CA CYS A 41 12.23 -22.85 0.93
C CYS A 41 10.76 -22.44 1.14
N SER A 42 9.86 -22.95 0.30
CA SER A 42 8.42 -22.64 0.31
C SER A 42 7.63 -23.45 1.34
N GLU A 43 8.33 -24.22 2.18
CA GLU A 43 7.72 -24.99 3.26
C GLU A 43 7.43 -24.06 4.45
N LEU A 44 6.15 -23.72 4.65
CA LEU A 44 5.63 -22.82 5.70
C LEU A 44 6.01 -23.22 7.15
N GLY A 45 6.74 -24.33 7.36
CA GLY A 45 7.19 -24.78 8.68
C GLY A 45 8.70 -25.04 8.80
N LYS A 46 9.49 -24.87 7.75
CA LYS A 46 10.92 -25.27 7.76
C LYS A 46 11.91 -24.09 7.76
N CYS A 47 11.48 -22.92 7.30
CA CYS A 47 12.38 -21.78 7.17
C CYS A 47 12.16 -20.71 8.25
N PRO A 48 13.25 -20.22 8.89
CA PRO A 48 13.15 -19.17 9.89
C PRO A 48 12.73 -17.88 9.20
N ILE A 49 11.48 -17.48 9.43
CA ILE A 49 10.97 -16.18 9.01
C ILE A 49 11.54 -15.14 9.99
N PRO A 50 12.29 -14.14 9.52
CA PRO A 50 12.76 -13.07 10.38
C PRO A 50 11.57 -12.41 11.09
N TRP A 51 11.66 -12.19 12.40
CA TRP A 51 10.57 -11.58 13.18
C TRP A 51 10.19 -10.19 12.67
N TRP A 52 11.13 -9.48 12.02
CA TRP A 52 10.91 -8.19 11.36
C TRP A 52 10.04 -8.27 10.11
N SER A 53 9.89 -9.43 9.47
CA SER A 53 9.12 -9.57 8.24
C SER A 53 7.64 -9.26 8.44
N VAL A 54 7.07 -9.68 9.58
CA VAL A 54 5.66 -9.45 9.91
C VAL A 54 5.31 -7.95 10.02
N PRO A 55 6.01 -7.13 10.85
CA PRO A 55 5.72 -5.71 10.93
C PRO A 55 6.01 -4.98 9.62
N LEU A 56 6.97 -5.44 8.81
CA LEU A 56 7.27 -4.85 7.49
C LEU A 56 6.12 -5.07 6.50
N VAL A 57 5.56 -6.29 6.44
CA VAL A 57 4.40 -6.61 5.62
C VAL A 57 3.17 -5.81 6.08
N ILE A 58 2.92 -5.74 7.39
CA ILE A 58 1.82 -4.94 7.93
C ILE A 58 2.01 -3.46 7.57
N GLY A 59 3.22 -2.92 7.74
CA GLY A 59 3.56 -1.56 7.37
C GLY A 59 3.41 -1.29 5.87
N TYR A 60 3.73 -2.26 5.02
CA TYR A 60 3.54 -2.16 3.57
C TYR A 60 2.06 -2.10 3.18
N LEU A 61 1.22 -2.99 3.74
CA LEU A 61 -0.22 -3.01 3.45
C LEU A 61 -0.96 -1.81 4.06
N CYS A 62 -0.68 -1.48 5.32
CA CYS A 62 -1.40 -0.46 6.06
C CYS A 62 -0.79 0.93 5.92
N GLY A 63 0.47 1.05 5.51
CA GLY A 63 1.21 2.32 5.42
C GLY A 63 0.49 3.39 4.61
N PRO A 64 0.05 3.11 3.37
CA PRO A 64 -0.72 4.07 2.58
C PRO A 64 -2.02 4.50 3.26
N ALA A 65 -2.75 3.55 3.85
CA ALA A 65 -4.00 3.85 4.56
C ALA A 65 -3.78 4.72 5.80
N ILE A 66 -2.72 4.46 6.57
CA ILE A 66 -2.31 5.27 7.72
C ILE A 66 -1.88 6.67 7.26
N ALA A 67 -1.12 6.78 6.16
CA ALA A 67 -0.69 8.06 5.61
C ALA A 67 -1.89 8.93 5.17
N PHE A 68 -2.87 8.37 4.45
CA PHE A 68 -4.09 9.09 4.10
C PHE A 68 -4.95 9.46 5.31
N CYS A 69 -5.00 8.60 6.32
CA CYS A 69 -5.68 8.88 7.59
C CYS A 69 -5.04 10.08 8.31
N LEU A 70 -3.71 10.09 8.44
CA LEU A 70 -2.95 11.19 9.06
C LEU A 70 -3.08 12.49 8.27
N LEU A 71 -3.01 12.44 6.93
CA LEU A 71 -3.21 13.60 6.08
C LEU A 71 -4.59 14.21 6.32
N ASN A 72 -5.64 13.40 6.38
CA ASN A 72 -6.99 13.88 6.63
C ASN A 72 -7.18 14.42 8.06
N ALA A 73 -6.54 13.80 9.05
CA ALA A 73 -6.56 14.29 10.43
C ALA A 73 -5.89 15.67 10.58
N VAL A 74 -4.78 15.90 9.87
CA VAL A 74 -4.00 17.16 9.93
C VAL A 74 -4.60 18.25 9.05
N ALA A 75 -4.98 17.91 7.81
CA ALA A 75 -5.44 18.88 6.83
C ALA A 75 -6.82 19.49 7.14
N TRP A 76 -7.67 18.76 7.88
CA TRP A 76 -9.06 19.12 8.18
C TRP A 76 -9.29 20.55 8.68
N ARG A 77 -8.35 21.12 9.45
CA ARG A 77 -8.52 22.47 10.04
C ARG A 77 -7.50 23.50 9.57
N ARG A 78 -6.38 23.06 9.01
CA ARG A 78 -5.21 23.93 8.78
C ARG A 78 -4.91 24.19 7.31
N TRP A 79 -5.41 23.37 6.40
CA TRP A 79 -4.94 23.38 5.01
C TRP A 79 -6.02 23.89 4.05
N SER A 80 -5.61 24.75 3.12
CA SER A 80 -6.40 25.08 1.93
C SER A 80 -6.56 23.84 1.03
N ALA A 81 -7.66 23.75 0.27
CA ALA A 81 -7.93 22.64 -0.64
C ALA A 81 -6.73 22.26 -1.55
N ARG A 82 -5.98 23.26 -2.07
CA ARG A 82 -4.77 23.03 -2.87
C ARG A 82 -3.68 22.23 -2.13
N LYS A 83 -3.44 22.52 -0.86
CA LYS A 83 -2.45 21.81 -0.03
C LYS A 83 -2.92 20.38 0.28
N TRP A 84 -4.22 20.21 0.52
CA TRP A 84 -4.81 18.89 0.76
C TRP A 84 -4.72 17.99 -0.46
N VAL A 85 -5.08 18.49 -1.65
CA VAL A 85 -4.93 17.77 -2.92
C VAL A 85 -3.46 17.46 -3.20
N GLY A 86 -2.56 18.43 -3.01
CA GLY A 86 -1.12 18.21 -3.20
C GLY A 86 -0.57 17.12 -2.28
N GLY A 87 -0.89 17.15 -0.98
CA GLY A 87 -0.47 16.11 -0.04
C GLY A 87 -1.06 14.74 -0.39
N GLY A 88 -2.32 14.69 -0.80
CA GLY A 88 -2.97 13.45 -1.23
C GLY A 88 -2.33 12.87 -2.48
N ALA A 89 -2.02 13.72 -3.46
CA ALA A 89 -1.33 13.33 -4.69
C ALA A 89 0.08 12.78 -4.41
N VAL A 90 0.82 13.39 -3.49
CA VAL A 90 2.15 12.89 -3.09
C VAL A 90 2.05 11.51 -2.46
N ILE A 91 1.12 11.28 -1.53
CA ILE A 91 0.92 9.96 -0.92
C ILE A 91 0.50 8.93 -1.98
N LEU A 92 -0.38 9.31 -2.91
CA LEU A 92 -0.84 8.44 -3.99
C LEU A 92 0.31 8.05 -4.94
N VAL A 93 1.11 9.03 -5.38
CA VAL A 93 2.28 8.78 -6.25
C VAL A 93 3.30 7.91 -5.53
N PHE A 94 3.59 8.20 -4.25
CA PHE A 94 4.52 7.39 -3.47
C PHE A 94 4.03 5.93 -3.34
N THR A 95 2.73 5.73 -3.06
CA THR A 95 2.12 4.39 -3.02
C THR A 95 2.22 3.68 -4.36
N ALA A 96 1.94 4.39 -5.46
CA ALA A 96 2.05 3.84 -6.81
C ALA A 96 3.49 3.43 -7.13
N VAL A 97 4.47 4.30 -6.84
CA VAL A 97 5.90 4.01 -7.05
C VAL A 97 6.34 2.80 -6.23
N LEU A 98 5.95 2.71 -4.96
CA LEU A 98 6.27 1.55 -4.12
C LEU A 98 5.78 0.24 -4.74
N TYR A 99 4.50 0.18 -5.12
CA TYR A 99 3.90 -1.04 -5.66
C TYR A 99 4.39 -1.37 -7.08
N VAL A 100 4.63 -0.36 -7.91
CA VAL A 100 5.21 -0.56 -9.25
C VAL A 100 6.64 -1.07 -9.13
N THR A 101 7.46 -0.48 -8.25
CA THR A 101 8.86 -0.90 -8.07
C THR A 101 8.94 -2.33 -7.54
N ASP A 102 8.12 -2.69 -6.56
CA ASP A 102 7.98 -4.07 -6.07
C ASP A 102 7.62 -5.05 -7.20
N SER A 103 6.64 -4.66 -8.02
CA SER A 103 6.20 -5.47 -9.17
C SER A 103 7.31 -5.63 -10.22
N LEU A 104 8.07 -4.57 -10.49
CA LEU A 104 9.18 -4.59 -11.45
C LEU A 104 10.35 -5.44 -10.94
N MET A 105 10.73 -5.31 -9.66
CA MET A 105 11.79 -6.13 -9.05
C MET A 105 11.43 -7.62 -9.07
N LYS A 106 10.14 -7.94 -8.91
CA LYS A 106 9.63 -9.30 -9.01
C LYS A 106 9.65 -9.86 -10.44
N GLN A 107 9.69 -9.00 -11.46
CA GLN A 107 9.76 -9.39 -12.87
C GLN A 107 11.21 -9.54 -13.38
N SER A 108 12.16 -8.86 -12.76
CA SER A 108 13.58 -8.85 -13.15
C SER A 108 14.44 -9.96 -12.49
N THR A 109 13.83 -10.79 -11.64
CA THR A 109 14.50 -11.86 -10.88
C THR A 109 13.92 -13.21 -11.29
#